data_AF-A0A0C3S6A5-F1
#
_entry.id   AF-A0A0C3S6A5-F1
#
_cell.length_a   1.000
_cell.length_b   1.000
_cell.length_c   1.000
_cell.angle_alpha   90.00
_cell.angle_beta   90.00
_cell.angle_gamma   90.00
#
_symmetry.space_group_name_H-M   'P 1'
#
loop_
_entity.id
_entity.type
_entity.pdbx_description
1 polymer ?
#
loop_
_entity_poly.entity_id
_entity_poly.type
_entity_poly.pdbx_seq_one_letter_code
_entity_poly.pdbx_strand_id
1 'polypeptide(L)'
;MAQGDLRITCVRPAMASYVQSLLAEPASREIALSELATVQNAEAAQVVRLELIVDDGAPQLQQLQIADLGAFTKLRALRYKLIWSPVGIDQSAVLAVWGGVLQTIRTLPESVVLTSIIIEGPFPWDLLRIGWSRSEIIKAVRKPLYCVDKRLVGLVDRGEMLRVVVVPLCARASSAGLQGQPLLENEQIRIRDLFQALSAYDMLAFPPTGPSCLE
;
A
#
# COMPACT_ATOMS: atom_id res chain seq x y z
N MET A 1 21.85 12.09 48.31
CA MET A 1 20.86 11.27 47.58
C MET A 1 20.25 12.17 46.52
N ALA A 2 20.65 12.03 45.26
CA ALA A 2 20.08 12.79 44.15
C ALA A 2 19.58 11.77 43.11
N GLN A 3 18.26 11.71 42.93
CA GLN A 3 17.61 10.94 41.87
C GLN A 3 17.96 11.55 40.52
N GLY A 4 18.59 10.76 39.65
CA GLY A 4 18.81 11.12 38.25
C GLY A 4 17.54 10.86 37.44
N ASP A 5 16.96 11.93 36.88
CA ASP A 5 15.89 11.84 35.91
C ASP A 5 16.40 11.23 34.61
N LEU A 6 15.99 9.99 34.35
CA LEU A 6 16.24 9.27 33.11
C LEU A 6 15.24 9.77 32.05
N ARG A 7 15.61 10.84 31.33
CA ARG A 7 14.87 11.29 30.13
C ARG A 7 15.08 10.30 28.99
N ILE A 8 14.15 9.37 28.82
CA ILE A 8 14.03 8.57 27.60
C ILE A 8 13.53 9.50 26.49
N THR A 9 14.47 10.08 25.76
CA THR A 9 14.17 10.84 24.55
C THR A 9 13.91 9.81 23.46
N CYS A 10 12.63 9.52 23.19
CA CYS A 10 12.22 8.68 22.08
C CYS A 10 12.47 9.45 20.78
N VAL A 11 13.70 9.34 20.25
CA VAL A 11 14.08 9.92 18.96
C VAL A 11 13.32 9.12 17.90
N ARG A 12 12.17 9.64 17.44
CA ARG A 12 11.52 9.17 16.22
C ARG A 12 12.55 9.25 15.10
N PRO A 13 12.99 8.13 14.48
CA PRO A 13 13.82 8.23 13.31
C PRO A 13 13.02 8.97 12.24
N ALA A 14 13.65 9.96 11.60
CA ALA A 14 13.05 10.71 10.51
C ALA A 14 12.49 9.74 9.48
N MET A 15 11.17 9.74 9.26
CA MET A 15 10.47 8.75 8.44
C MET A 15 11.06 8.59 7.03
N ALA A 16 11.70 9.63 6.49
CA ALA A 16 12.40 9.59 5.21
C ALA A 16 13.53 8.55 5.17
N SER A 17 14.34 8.45 6.22
CA SER A 17 15.45 7.49 6.30
C SER A 17 14.95 6.05 6.47
N TYR A 18 13.81 5.86 7.15
CA TYR A 18 13.20 4.54 7.32
C TYR A 18 12.60 3.99 6.02
N VAL A 19 11.87 4.81 5.26
CA VAL A 19 11.34 4.41 3.94
C VAL A 19 12.48 4.10 2.96
N GLN A 20 13.56 4.89 2.97
CA GLN A 20 14.76 4.58 2.17
C GLN A 20 15.46 3.30 2.63
N SER A 21 15.53 3.02 3.93
CA SER A 21 16.10 1.77 4.45
C SER A 21 15.25 0.53 4.11
N LEU A 22 13.92 0.66 4.09
CA LEU A 22 13.01 -0.39 3.62
C LEU A 22 13.24 -0.70 2.13
N LEU A 23 13.62 0.29 1.32
CA LEU A 23 13.94 0.10 -0.10
C LEU A 23 15.35 -0.48 -0.35
N ALA A 24 16.24 -0.51 0.66
CA ALA A 24 17.68 -0.75 0.47
C ALA A 24 18.22 -2.15 0.85
N GLU A 25 17.41 -3.13 1.27
CA GLU A 25 17.93 -4.48 1.55
C GLU A 25 18.10 -5.33 0.27
N PRO A 26 19.21 -6.09 0.15
CA PRO A 26 19.70 -6.65 -1.11
C PRO A 26 19.01 -7.93 -1.63
N ALA A 27 17.80 -8.27 -1.15
CA ALA A 27 17.06 -9.44 -1.63
C ALA A 27 15.60 -9.09 -1.98
N SER A 28 15.40 -8.07 -2.82
CA SER A 28 14.11 -7.78 -3.43
C SER A 28 13.99 -8.55 -4.75
N ARG A 29 12.97 -9.41 -4.86
CA ARG A 29 12.56 -9.93 -6.16
C ARG A 29 11.25 -9.25 -6.55
N GLU A 30 11.32 -8.46 -7.60
CA GLU A 30 10.13 -7.93 -8.26
C GLU A 30 9.48 -9.09 -9.03
N ILE A 31 8.23 -9.40 -8.74
CA ILE A 31 7.47 -10.47 -9.40
C ILE A 31 6.20 -9.81 -9.88
N ALA A 32 6.05 -9.65 -11.19
CA ALA A 32 4.84 -9.05 -11.73
C ALA A 32 3.61 -9.90 -11.34
N LEU A 33 2.44 -9.27 -11.22
CA LEU A 33 1.21 -9.98 -10.87
C LEU A 33 0.94 -11.17 -11.82
N SER A 34 1.25 -11.00 -13.11
CA SER A 34 1.14 -12.03 -14.15
C SER A 34 2.09 -13.22 -13.96
N GLU A 35 3.19 -13.02 -13.24
CA GLU A 35 4.19 -14.06 -12.97
C GLU A 35 3.88 -14.83 -11.69
N LEU A 36 3.03 -14.28 -10.82
CA LEU A 36 2.72 -14.84 -9.50
C LEU A 36 2.19 -16.28 -9.58
N ALA A 37 1.35 -16.58 -10.58
CA ALA A 37 0.83 -17.93 -10.83
C ALA A 37 1.88 -18.95 -11.30
N THR A 38 3.05 -18.47 -11.74
CA THR A 38 4.14 -19.31 -12.27
C THR A 38 5.27 -19.53 -11.28
N VAL A 39 5.27 -18.82 -10.14
CA VAL A 39 6.28 -18.98 -9.08
C VAL A 39 6.08 -20.33 -8.40
N GLN A 40 7.11 -21.17 -8.41
CA GLN A 40 7.04 -22.47 -7.76
C GLN A 40 7.01 -22.31 -6.23
N ASN A 41 6.31 -23.20 -5.51
CA ASN A 41 6.18 -23.13 -4.04
C ASN A 41 7.52 -23.01 -3.29
N ALA A 42 8.56 -23.73 -3.74
CA ALA A 42 9.88 -23.70 -3.13
C ALA A 42 10.58 -22.33 -3.31
N GLU A 43 10.34 -21.69 -4.44
CA GLU A 43 10.87 -20.37 -4.79
C GLU A 43 10.08 -19.27 -4.05
N ALA A 44 8.75 -19.35 -4.04
CA ALA A 44 7.87 -18.44 -3.29
C ALA A 44 8.20 -18.43 -1.79
N ALA A 45 8.54 -19.58 -1.21
CA ALA A 45 8.93 -19.68 0.19
C ALA A 45 10.24 -18.95 0.55
N GLN A 46 11.05 -18.54 -0.44
CA GLN A 46 12.26 -17.73 -0.23
C GLN A 46 12.03 -16.24 -0.47
N VAL A 47 10.88 -15.84 -1.00
CA VAL A 47 10.58 -14.45 -1.31
C VAL A 47 10.30 -13.67 -0.04
N VAL A 48 11.15 -12.68 0.23
CA VAL A 48 11.05 -11.78 1.40
C VAL A 48 10.32 -10.49 1.06
N ARG A 49 10.32 -10.08 -0.22
CA ARG A 49 9.71 -8.83 -0.68
C ARG A 49 8.97 -9.10 -1.98
N LEU A 50 7.75 -8.60 -2.09
CA LEU A 50 6.90 -8.77 -3.27
C LEU A 50 6.34 -7.42 -3.71
N GLU A 51 6.43 -7.13 -5.00
CA GLU A 51 5.80 -5.95 -5.62
C GLU A 51 4.77 -6.42 -6.65
N LEU A 52 3.52 -6.02 -6.45
CA LEU A 52 2.39 -6.32 -7.33
C LEU A 52 2.02 -5.06 -8.11
N ILE A 53 2.30 -5.08 -9.41
CA ILE A 53 1.88 -4.05 -10.34
C ILE A 53 0.49 -4.43 -10.87
N VAL A 54 -0.48 -3.56 -10.62
CA VAL A 54 -1.88 -3.76 -10.98
C VAL A 54 -2.31 -2.59 -11.85
N ASP A 55 -2.63 -2.84 -13.12
CA ASP A 55 -3.37 -1.87 -13.93
C ASP A 55 -4.87 -2.15 -13.86
N ASP A 56 -5.68 -1.16 -14.26
CA ASP A 56 -7.14 -1.25 -14.30
C ASP A 56 -7.67 -2.01 -15.53
N GLY A 57 -6.79 -2.70 -16.26
CA GLY A 57 -7.14 -3.60 -17.34
C GLY A 57 -7.85 -4.85 -16.82
N ALA A 58 -8.90 -5.28 -17.54
CA ALA A 58 -9.69 -6.45 -17.13
C ALA A 58 -8.86 -7.73 -16.89
N PRO A 59 -7.86 -8.10 -17.71
CA PRO A 59 -7.04 -9.30 -17.44
C PRO A 59 -6.26 -9.23 -16.12
N GLN A 60 -5.70 -8.06 -15.79
CA GLN A 60 -4.89 -7.84 -14.60
C GLN A 60 -5.76 -7.82 -13.35
N LEU A 61 -6.95 -7.20 -13.43
CA LEU A 61 -7.93 -7.24 -12.34
C LEU A 61 -8.41 -8.67 -12.05
N GLN A 62 -8.60 -9.49 -13.08
CA GLN A 62 -8.93 -10.91 -12.90
C GLN A 62 -7.78 -11.67 -12.23
N GLN A 63 -6.54 -11.44 -12.66
CA GLN A 63 -5.36 -12.04 -12.03
C GLN A 63 -5.24 -11.65 -10.54
N LEU A 64 -5.50 -10.39 -10.19
CA LEU A 64 -5.45 -9.93 -8.81
C LEU A 64 -6.50 -10.63 -7.94
N GLN A 65 -7.69 -10.90 -8.48
CA GLN A 65 -8.77 -11.58 -7.75
C GLN A 65 -8.47 -13.04 -7.44
N ILE A 66 -7.61 -13.69 -8.24
CA ILE A 66 -7.22 -15.10 -8.03
C ILE A 66 -5.80 -15.24 -7.46
N ALA A 67 -5.10 -14.14 -7.21
CA ALA A 67 -3.74 -14.16 -6.70
C ALA A 67 -3.70 -14.72 -5.26
N ASP A 68 -2.82 -15.69 -5.06
CA ASP A 68 -2.65 -16.42 -3.81
C ASP A 68 -1.24 -16.21 -3.25
N LEU A 69 -1.15 -15.62 -2.07
CA LEU A 69 0.11 -15.37 -1.36
C LEU A 69 0.44 -16.47 -0.34
N GLY A 70 -0.31 -17.57 -0.31
CA GLY A 70 -0.16 -18.68 0.65
C GLY A 70 1.21 -19.35 0.63
N ALA A 71 1.91 -19.37 -0.51
CA ALA A 71 3.25 -19.94 -0.63
C ALA A 71 4.37 -19.03 -0.10
N PHE A 72 4.09 -17.74 0.13
CA PHE A 72 5.09 -16.72 0.47
C PHE A 72 5.35 -16.63 1.98
N THR A 73 5.76 -17.75 2.58
CA THR A 73 5.89 -17.89 4.05
C THR A 73 6.98 -17.02 4.70
N LYS A 74 7.96 -16.53 3.93
CA LYS A 74 9.02 -15.63 4.41
C LYS A 74 8.78 -14.16 4.07
N LEU A 75 7.61 -13.81 3.52
CA LEU A 75 7.32 -12.45 3.11
C LEU A 75 7.43 -11.48 4.30
N ARG A 76 8.10 -10.36 4.09
CA ARG A 76 8.27 -9.25 5.06
C ARG A 76 7.76 -7.94 4.49
N ALA A 77 7.94 -7.70 3.20
CA ALA A 77 7.47 -6.48 2.54
C ALA A 77 6.54 -6.79 1.37
N LEU A 78 5.43 -6.05 1.29
CA LEU A 78 4.47 -6.14 0.19
C LEU A 78 4.19 -4.75 -0.37
N ARG A 79 4.35 -4.57 -1.67
CA ARG A 79 4.09 -3.32 -2.37
C ARG A 79 3.02 -3.53 -3.42
N TYR A 80 1.98 -2.72 -3.39
CA TYR A 80 0.97 -2.63 -4.44
C TYR A 80 1.21 -1.36 -5.23
N LYS A 81 1.36 -1.48 -6.54
CA LYS A 81 1.47 -0.35 -7.46
C LYS A 81 0.24 -0.33 -8.36
N LEU A 82 -0.72 0.52 -8.01
CA LEU A 82 -2.04 0.56 -8.63
C LEU A 82 -2.07 1.64 -9.72
N ILE A 83 -2.06 1.23 -10.97
CA ILE A 83 -2.01 2.07 -12.16
C ILE A 83 -3.42 2.25 -12.71
N TRP A 84 -3.85 3.50 -12.85
CA TRP A 84 -5.17 3.85 -13.36
C TRP A 84 -5.05 4.44 -14.76
N SER A 85 -5.93 4.02 -15.66
CA SER A 85 -6.08 4.62 -16.98
C SER A 85 -6.43 6.11 -16.85
N PRO A 86 -5.85 6.97 -17.71
CA PRO A 86 -6.21 8.38 -17.74
C PRO A 86 -7.60 8.62 -18.35
N VAL A 87 -8.22 7.61 -18.98
CA VAL A 87 -9.48 7.75 -19.71
C VAL A 87 -10.65 7.26 -18.86
N GLY A 88 -11.19 8.17 -18.05
CA GLY A 88 -12.42 7.95 -17.29
C GLY A 88 -12.24 7.00 -16.09
N ILE A 89 -12.88 7.34 -14.98
CA ILE A 89 -12.82 6.49 -13.78
C ILE A 89 -13.99 5.50 -13.81
N ASP A 90 -13.68 4.21 -14.00
CA ASP A 90 -14.66 3.14 -13.87
C ASP A 90 -14.81 2.69 -12.41
N GLN A 91 -16.04 2.80 -11.89
CA GLN A 91 -16.40 2.30 -10.56
C GLN A 91 -16.08 0.82 -10.40
N SER A 92 -16.33 0.01 -11.44
CA SER A 92 -16.14 -1.44 -11.39
C SER A 92 -14.67 -1.80 -11.26
N ALA A 93 -13.81 -1.11 -12.02
CA ALA A 93 -12.36 -1.23 -11.88
C ALA A 93 -11.87 -0.88 -10.47
N VAL A 94 -12.31 0.25 -9.91
CA VAL A 94 -11.92 0.65 -8.54
C VAL A 94 -12.33 -0.40 -7.51
N LEU A 95 -13.55 -0.91 -7.59
CA LEU A 95 -14.04 -1.97 -6.71
C LEU A 95 -13.27 -3.29 -6.91
N ALA A 96 -12.94 -3.64 -8.14
CA ALA A 96 -12.20 -4.86 -8.48
C ALA A 96 -10.77 -4.81 -7.91
N VAL A 97 -10.08 -3.67 -8.00
CA VAL A 97 -8.75 -3.48 -7.39
C VAL A 97 -8.82 -3.72 -5.89
N TRP A 98 -9.71 -3.02 -5.17
CA TRP A 98 -9.78 -3.15 -3.71
C TRP A 98 -10.30 -4.52 -3.26
N GLY A 99 -11.17 -5.16 -4.05
CA GLY A 99 -11.57 -6.54 -3.85
C GLY A 99 -10.40 -7.53 -3.99
N GLY A 100 -9.57 -7.35 -5.02
CA GLY A 100 -8.37 -8.16 -5.23
C GLY A 100 -7.28 -7.92 -4.17
N VAL A 101 -7.06 -6.67 -3.76
CA VAL A 101 -6.18 -6.35 -2.63
C VAL A 101 -6.66 -7.05 -1.36
N LEU A 102 -7.97 -7.00 -1.05
CA LEU A 102 -8.51 -7.74 0.10
C LEU A 102 -8.26 -9.25 -0.01
N GLN A 103 -8.46 -9.82 -1.20
CA GLN A 103 -8.30 -11.25 -1.42
C GLN A 103 -6.84 -11.70 -1.25
N THR A 104 -5.90 -10.96 -1.84
CA THR A 104 -4.45 -11.22 -1.68
C THR A 104 -3.99 -11.10 -0.23
N ILE A 105 -4.47 -10.12 0.52
CA ILE A 105 -4.13 -9.99 1.95
C ILE A 105 -4.75 -11.14 2.78
N ARG A 106 -5.90 -11.68 2.37
CA ARG A 106 -6.54 -12.81 3.06
C ARG A 106 -5.78 -14.12 2.90
N THR A 107 -5.13 -14.33 1.76
CA THR A 107 -4.38 -15.56 1.47
C THR A 107 -2.99 -15.59 2.12
N LEU A 108 -2.53 -14.49 2.72
CA LEU A 108 -1.29 -14.47 3.49
C LEU A 108 -1.35 -15.47 4.67
N PRO A 109 -0.35 -16.37 4.80
CA PRO A 109 -0.27 -17.31 5.91
C PRO A 109 -0.24 -16.60 7.27
N GLU A 110 -0.76 -17.26 8.30
CA GLU A 110 -0.76 -16.69 9.66
C GLU A 110 0.63 -16.56 10.27
N SER A 111 1.58 -17.37 9.81
CA SER A 111 2.99 -17.31 10.21
C SER A 111 3.76 -16.15 9.60
N VAL A 112 3.20 -15.46 8.59
CA VAL A 112 3.85 -14.32 7.95
C VAL A 112 3.75 -13.11 8.87
N VAL A 113 4.91 -12.51 9.16
CA VAL A 113 5.02 -11.25 9.90
C VAL A 113 5.57 -10.20 8.95
N LEU A 114 4.69 -9.33 8.45
CA LEU A 114 5.06 -8.23 7.57
C LEU A 114 5.64 -7.06 8.38
N THR A 115 6.69 -6.46 7.86
CA THR A 115 7.31 -5.23 8.39
C THR A 115 6.85 -4.00 7.62
N SER A 116 6.42 -4.15 6.36
CA SER A 116 5.91 -3.02 5.58
C SER A 116 4.90 -3.44 4.53
N ILE A 117 3.83 -2.65 4.41
CA ILE A 117 2.95 -2.65 3.24
C ILE A 117 2.99 -1.27 2.60
N ILE A 118 3.26 -1.21 1.31
CA ILE A 118 3.25 0.03 0.53
C ILE A 118 2.10 -0.05 -0.46
N ILE A 119 1.24 0.97 -0.50
CA ILE A 119 0.17 1.10 -1.49
C ILE A 119 0.40 2.38 -2.27
N GLU A 120 0.74 2.25 -3.55
CA GLU A 120 0.98 3.36 -4.46
C GLU A 120 -0.21 3.55 -5.37
N GLY A 121 -0.65 4.80 -5.51
CA GLY A 121 -1.82 5.12 -6.32
C GLY A 121 -3.11 4.53 -5.77
N PRO A 122 -3.43 4.67 -4.48
CA PRO A 122 -4.62 4.05 -3.88
C PRO A 122 -5.92 4.37 -4.63
N PHE A 123 -5.97 5.53 -5.29
CA PHE A 123 -7.12 5.97 -6.07
C PHE A 123 -6.67 6.70 -7.33
N PRO A 124 -7.54 6.73 -8.36
CA PRO A 124 -7.38 7.64 -9.49
C PRO A 124 -7.27 9.09 -9.01
N TRP A 125 -6.38 9.84 -9.64
CA TRP A 125 -6.08 11.22 -9.26
C TRP A 125 -7.30 12.13 -9.25
N ASP A 126 -8.11 12.05 -10.31
CA ASP A 126 -9.30 12.88 -10.45
C ASP A 126 -10.33 12.58 -9.36
N LEU A 127 -10.39 11.33 -8.89
CA LEU A 127 -11.26 10.93 -7.78
C LEU A 127 -10.82 11.58 -6.46
N LEU A 128 -9.51 11.60 -6.21
CA LEU A 128 -8.92 12.20 -5.01
C LEU A 128 -9.02 13.71 -5.01
N ARG A 129 -8.93 14.38 -6.16
CA ARG A 129 -8.92 15.85 -6.25
C ARG A 129 -10.30 16.46 -6.49
N ILE A 130 -11.10 15.84 -7.36
CA ILE A 130 -12.34 16.39 -7.90
C ILE A 130 -13.50 15.44 -7.55
N GLY A 131 -14.60 15.97 -7.00
CA GLY A 131 -15.83 15.19 -6.84
C GLY A 131 -15.88 14.21 -5.65
N TRP A 132 -14.87 14.17 -4.77
CA TRP A 132 -14.82 13.27 -3.60
C TRP A 132 -16.13 13.15 -2.81
N SER A 133 -16.71 14.30 -2.40
CA SER A 133 -17.90 14.32 -1.52
C SER A 133 -19.19 13.83 -2.17
N ARG A 134 -19.27 13.83 -3.50
CA ARG A 134 -20.46 13.41 -4.26
C ARG A 134 -20.23 12.17 -5.12
N SER A 135 -19.07 11.55 -5.00
CA SER A 135 -18.69 10.41 -5.83
C SER A 135 -19.38 9.13 -5.37
N GLU A 136 -20.18 8.54 -6.26
CA GLU A 136 -20.76 7.21 -6.05
C GLU A 136 -19.68 6.14 -5.93
N ILE A 137 -18.53 6.33 -6.57
CA ILE A 137 -17.36 5.45 -6.44
C ILE A 137 -16.85 5.46 -5.00
N ILE A 138 -16.72 6.64 -4.38
CA ILE A 138 -16.31 6.76 -2.97
C ILE A 138 -17.34 6.10 -2.06
N LYS A 139 -18.64 6.27 -2.32
CA LYS A 139 -19.68 5.58 -1.54
C LYS A 139 -19.58 4.05 -1.67
N ALA A 140 -19.39 3.55 -2.90
CA ALA A 140 -19.31 2.13 -3.18
C ALA A 140 -18.07 1.47 -2.57
N VAL A 141 -16.91 2.16 -2.61
CA VAL A 141 -15.63 1.61 -2.17
C VAL A 141 -15.43 1.65 -0.64
N ARG A 142 -16.22 2.43 0.10
CA ARG A 142 -16.16 2.51 1.57
C ARG A 142 -16.23 1.15 2.26
N LYS A 143 -17.18 0.30 1.85
CA LYS A 143 -17.34 -1.03 2.48
C LYS A 143 -16.17 -1.97 2.14
N PRO A 144 -15.76 -2.14 0.87
CA PRO A 144 -14.54 -2.89 0.53
C PRO A 144 -13.31 -2.39 1.29
N LEU A 145 -13.09 -1.08 1.35
CA LEU A 145 -11.94 -0.49 2.05
C LEU A 145 -11.99 -0.72 3.55
N TYR A 146 -13.15 -0.60 4.17
CA TYR A 146 -13.29 -0.94 5.59
C TYR A 146 -12.84 -2.39 5.87
N CYS A 147 -13.18 -3.33 4.99
CA CYS A 147 -12.72 -4.71 5.11
C CYS A 147 -11.19 -4.84 4.93
N VAL A 148 -10.61 -4.11 3.98
CA VAL A 148 -9.15 -4.05 3.77
C VAL A 148 -8.47 -3.47 5.01
N ASP A 149 -8.93 -2.31 5.47
CA ASP A 149 -8.46 -1.58 6.64
C ASP A 149 -8.45 -2.47 7.90
N LYS A 150 -9.57 -3.15 8.19
CA LYS A 150 -9.64 -4.11 9.31
C LYS A 150 -8.71 -5.30 9.13
N ARG A 151 -8.54 -5.80 7.92
CA ARG A 151 -7.64 -6.92 7.67
C ARG A 151 -6.18 -6.51 7.85
N LEU A 152 -5.81 -5.31 7.40
CA LEU A 152 -4.47 -4.74 7.59
C LEU A 152 -4.18 -4.51 9.07
N VAL A 153 -5.12 -3.99 9.86
CA VAL A 153 -4.98 -3.92 11.32
C VAL A 153 -4.77 -5.30 11.93
N GLY A 154 -5.53 -6.31 11.49
CA GLY A 154 -5.32 -7.69 11.94
C GLY A 154 -3.95 -8.28 11.57
N LEU A 155 -3.23 -7.70 10.60
CA LEU A 155 -1.83 -8.03 10.32
C LEU A 155 -0.86 -7.26 11.21
N VAL A 156 -1.18 -6.00 11.56
CA VAL A 156 -0.44 -5.22 12.57
C VAL A 156 -0.47 -5.95 13.90
N ASP A 157 -1.62 -6.47 14.32
CA ASP A 157 -1.76 -7.17 15.60
C ASP A 157 -0.91 -8.45 15.69
N ARG A 158 -0.39 -8.97 14.56
CA ARG A 158 0.48 -10.16 14.51
C ARG A 158 1.97 -9.85 14.65
N GLY A 159 2.39 -8.58 14.60
CA GLY A 159 3.80 -8.21 14.61
C GLY A 159 4.07 -6.75 14.92
N GLU A 160 5.16 -6.49 15.63
CA GLU A 160 5.40 -5.21 16.33
C GLU A 160 5.66 -3.98 15.43
N MET A 161 5.79 -4.13 14.10
CA MET A 161 6.29 -3.03 13.25
C MET A 161 5.69 -2.94 11.84
N LEU A 162 4.47 -3.42 11.61
CA LEU A 162 3.85 -3.21 10.31
C LEU A 162 3.43 -1.74 10.11
N ARG A 163 4.09 -1.03 9.19
CA ARG A 163 3.61 0.25 8.68
C ARG A 163 2.91 0.07 7.34
N VAL A 164 1.75 0.70 7.20
CA VAL A 164 1.06 0.83 5.91
C VAL A 164 1.36 2.22 5.36
N VAL A 165 2.18 2.27 4.32
CA VAL A 165 2.58 3.53 3.68
C VAL A 165 1.75 3.72 2.42
N VAL A 166 1.03 4.84 2.34
CA VAL A 166 0.27 5.22 1.16
C VAL A 166 1.02 6.32 0.41
N VAL A 167 1.35 6.04 -0.85
CA VAL A 167 2.18 6.89 -1.71
C VAL A 167 1.33 7.34 -2.92
N PRO A 168 1.45 8.59 -3.39
CA PRO A 168 0.87 8.97 -4.68
C PRO A 168 1.48 8.12 -5.80
N LEU A 169 0.69 7.79 -6.83
CA LEU A 169 1.24 7.02 -7.95
C LEU A 169 2.23 7.89 -8.75
N CYS A 170 3.51 7.56 -8.68
CA CYS A 170 4.50 8.03 -9.66
C CYS A 170 4.32 7.20 -10.94
N ALA A 171 3.34 7.53 -11.78
CA ALA A 171 3.18 6.82 -13.04
C ALA A 171 4.33 7.17 -14.01
N ARG A 172 5.11 6.16 -14.41
CA ARG A 172 5.83 6.19 -15.69
C ARG A 172 4.78 6.29 -16.81
N ALA A 173 5.07 7.16 -17.78
CA ALA A 173 4.41 7.36 -19.07
C ALA A 173 3.22 8.36 -19.13
N SER A 174 3.54 9.51 -19.73
CA SER A 174 2.78 10.22 -20.79
C SER A 174 2.13 11.57 -20.50
N SER A 175 2.04 12.06 -19.26
CA SER A 175 1.63 13.45 -18.98
C SER A 175 2.69 14.22 -18.19
N ALA A 176 3.30 15.21 -18.83
CA ALA A 176 4.52 15.90 -18.38
C ALA A 176 4.33 16.90 -17.21
N GLY A 177 3.15 16.95 -16.55
CA GLY A 177 2.82 18.05 -15.62
C GLY A 177 2.41 17.67 -14.19
N LEU A 178 2.07 16.41 -13.91
CA LEU A 178 1.49 16.00 -12.62
C LEU A 178 2.29 14.86 -11.94
N GLN A 179 3.54 14.68 -12.36
CA GLN A 179 4.42 13.60 -11.91
C GLN A 179 4.91 13.84 -10.48
N GLY A 180 4.79 12.83 -9.61
CA GLY A 180 5.45 12.83 -8.31
C GLY A 180 5.02 13.94 -7.35
N GLN A 181 3.86 14.58 -7.58
CA GLN A 181 3.35 15.56 -6.65
C GLN A 181 3.01 14.87 -5.32
N PRO A 182 3.49 15.39 -4.18
CA PRO A 182 3.16 14.83 -2.89
C PRO A 182 1.65 14.93 -2.67
N LEU A 183 1.10 13.99 -1.90
CA LEU A 183 -0.31 14.05 -1.51
C LEU A 183 -0.54 15.34 -0.72
N LEU A 184 -1.49 16.14 -1.18
CA LEU A 184 -1.94 17.33 -0.48
C LEU A 184 -2.57 16.94 0.86
N GLU A 185 -2.55 17.83 1.84
CA GLU A 185 -3.08 17.57 3.18
C GLU A 185 -4.55 17.11 3.14
N ASN A 186 -5.37 17.72 2.29
CA ASN A 186 -6.77 17.33 2.10
C ASN A 186 -6.92 15.91 1.49
N GLU A 187 -6.01 15.47 0.62
CA GLU A 187 -5.99 14.12 0.06
C GLU A 187 -5.59 13.11 1.14
N GLN A 188 -4.62 13.46 2.00
CA GLN A 188 -4.23 12.63 3.14
C GLN A 188 -5.39 12.48 4.14
N ILE A 189 -6.12 13.55 4.44
CA ILE A 189 -7.32 13.50 5.29
C ILE A 189 -8.38 12.57 4.67
N ARG A 190 -8.64 12.72 3.38
CA ARG A 190 -9.59 11.87 2.63
C ARG A 190 -9.21 10.38 2.70
N ILE A 191 -7.92 10.06 2.56
CA ILE A 191 -7.43 8.68 2.66
C ILE A 191 -7.54 8.18 4.10
N ARG A 192 -7.18 8.99 5.11
CA ARG A 192 -7.37 8.64 6.53
C ARG A 192 -8.83 8.32 6.86
N ASP A 193 -9.76 9.10 6.31
CA ASP A 193 -11.20 8.89 6.49
C ASP A 193 -11.70 7.55 5.92
N LEU A 194 -11.01 6.99 4.93
CA LEU A 194 -11.31 5.66 4.37
C LEU A 194 -10.60 4.52 5.12
N PHE A 195 -9.41 4.79 5.64
CA PHE A 195 -8.59 3.85 6.44
C PHE A 195 -8.61 4.24 7.93
N GLN A 196 -9.81 4.29 8.50
CA GLN A 196 -10.02 4.80 9.85
C GLN A 196 -9.34 3.95 10.92
N ALA A 197 -9.35 2.63 10.77
CA ALA A 197 -8.75 1.71 11.74
C ALA A 197 -7.22 1.83 11.73
N LEU A 198 -6.58 1.81 10.56
CA LEU A 198 -5.14 2.06 10.45
C LEU A 198 -4.74 3.45 10.95
N SER A 199 -5.56 4.47 10.70
CA SER A 199 -5.34 5.83 11.20
C SER A 199 -5.43 5.89 12.73
N ALA A 200 -6.41 5.20 13.33
CA ALA A 200 -6.57 5.14 14.77
C ALA A 200 -5.43 4.40 15.49
N TYR A 201 -4.76 3.47 14.80
CA TYR A 201 -3.60 2.74 15.31
C TYR A 201 -2.26 3.46 15.05
N ASP A 202 -2.27 4.64 14.41
CA ASP A 202 -1.06 5.37 13.97
C ASP A 202 -0.14 4.54 13.06
N MET A 203 -0.72 3.62 12.29
CA MET A 203 0.00 2.73 11.36
C MET A 203 -0.12 3.15 9.90
N LEU A 204 -0.99 4.12 9.61
CA LEU A 204 -1.11 4.73 8.29
C LEU A 204 -0.12 5.89 8.15
N ALA A 205 0.83 5.76 7.23
CA ALA A 205 1.84 6.77 6.95
C ALA A 205 1.73 7.30 5.52
N PHE A 206 2.17 8.54 5.35
CA PHE A 206 2.35 9.20 4.06
C PHE A 206 3.82 9.60 3.90
N PRO A 207 4.38 9.56 2.69
CA PRO A 207 5.71 10.09 2.45
C PRO A 207 5.75 11.58 2.80
N PRO A 208 6.88 12.10 3.30
CA PRO A 208 6.99 13.50 3.68
C PRO A 208 6.69 14.42 2.50
N THR A 209 5.83 15.41 2.71
CA THR A 209 5.56 16.51 1.79
C THR A 209 6.75 17.46 1.79
N GLY A 210 7.79 17.12 1.04
CA GLY A 210 8.96 17.96 0.80
C GLY A 210 9.59 17.58 -0.55
N PRO A 211 10.43 18.44 -1.15
CA PRO A 211 11.13 18.09 -2.37
C PRO A 211 12.14 16.98 -2.07
N SER A 212 11.70 15.73 -2.17
CA SER A 212 12.58 14.57 -2.30
C SER A 212 12.43 14.04 -3.72
N CYS A 213 12.76 14.90 -4.68
CA CYS A 213 13.36 14.42 -5.92
C CYS A 213 14.75 13.95 -5.52
N LEU A 214 14.97 12.65 -5.57
CA LEU A 214 16.31 12.06 -5.56
C LEU A 214 17.10 12.71 -6.70
N GLU A 215 18.28 13.24 -6.36
CA GLU A 215 19.42 13.38 -7.29
C GLU A 215 19.86 12.01 -7.82
#